data_AF-A0A1C5SGM5-F1
#
_entry.id   AF-A0A1C5SGM5-F1
#
_cell.length_a   1.000
_cell.length_b   1.000
_cell.length_c   1.000
_cell.angle_alpha   90.00
_cell.angle_beta   90.00
_cell.angle_gamma   90.00
#
_symmetry.space_group_name_H-M   'P 1'
#
loop_
_entity.id
_entity.type
_entity.pdbx_description
1 polymer ?
#
loop_
_entity_poly.entity_id
_entity_poly.type
_entity_poly.pdbx_seq_one_letter_code
_entity_poly.pdbx_strand_id
1 'polypeptide(L)'
;MSKYIPGNQKHLTLNDRIYIENELAKGTSFKDIAAFLCKDPTTISKEVRAHRISDWYHKGTFYNSKNFCIHRYHCKKTNAL
;
A
#
# COMPACT_ATOMS: atom_id res chain seq x y z
N MET A 1 -0.41 7.41 19.16
CA MET A 1 -0.43 5.99 19.56
C MET A 1 -1.77 5.72 20.22
N SER A 2 -2.56 4.80 19.67
CA SER A 2 -3.84 4.43 20.29
C SER A 2 -3.58 3.77 21.65
N LYS A 3 -4.08 4.36 22.74
CA LYS A 3 -3.94 3.85 24.13
C LYS A 3 -4.51 2.43 24.35
N TYR A 4 -5.19 1.85 23.37
CA TYR A 4 -6.03 0.67 23.51
C TYR A 4 -5.44 -0.64 22.99
N ILE A 5 -4.31 -0.61 22.25
CA ILE A 5 -3.70 -1.83 21.70
C ILE A 5 -2.37 -2.07 22.43
N PRO A 6 -2.22 -3.15 23.23
CA PRO A 6 -0.94 -3.51 23.80
C PRO A 6 0.05 -3.76 22.65
N GLY A 7 1.02 -2.86 22.49
CA GLY A 7 1.92 -2.88 21.35
C GLY A 7 2.84 -4.10 21.38
N ASN A 8 2.73 -4.98 20.38
CA ASN A 8 3.70 -6.04 20.16
C ASN A 8 4.90 -5.49 19.35
N GLN A 9 6.05 -5.32 19.99
CA GLN A 9 7.26 -4.74 19.38
C GLN A 9 7.97 -5.66 18.35
N LYS A 10 7.47 -6.89 18.13
CA LYS A 10 8.05 -7.78 17.12
C LYS A 10 7.79 -7.29 15.69
N HIS A 11 8.64 -7.67 14.74
CA HIS A 11 8.38 -7.44 13.32
C HIS A 11 7.18 -8.26 12.83
N LEU A 12 6.54 -7.81 11.74
CA LEU A 12 5.51 -8.57 11.04
C LEU A 12 6.14 -9.82 10.41
N THR A 13 5.55 -10.96 10.69
CA THR A 13 5.89 -12.24 10.05
C THR A 13 5.31 -12.31 8.64
N LEU A 14 5.68 -13.35 7.88
CA LEU A 14 5.07 -13.60 6.57
C LEU A 14 3.56 -13.87 6.69
N ASN A 15 3.15 -14.64 7.69
CA ASN A 15 1.74 -14.94 7.93
C ASN A 15 0.93 -13.69 8.27
N ASP A 16 1.52 -12.76 9.04
CA ASP A 16 0.86 -11.48 9.34
C ASP A 16 0.63 -10.65 8.07
N ARG A 17 1.58 -10.67 7.13
CA ARG A 17 1.44 -9.98 5.83
C ARG A 17 0.36 -10.61 4.97
N ILE A 18 0.31 -11.94 4.88
CA ILE A 18 -0.74 -12.69 4.18
C ILE A 18 -2.11 -12.38 4.79
N TYR A 19 -2.19 -12.28 6.12
CA TYR A 19 -3.41 -11.89 6.81
C TYR A 19 -3.84 -10.45 6.44
N ILE A 20 -2.92 -9.49 6.48
CA ILE A 20 -3.17 -8.10 6.07
C ILE A 20 -3.72 -8.07 4.64
N GLU A 21 -3.09 -8.77 3.69
CA GLU A 21 -3.53 -8.82 2.30
C GLU A 21 -4.97 -9.32 2.16
N ASN A 22 -5.30 -10.44 2.81
CA ASN A 22 -6.65 -11.02 2.76
C ASN A 22 -7.71 -10.11 3.38
N GLU A 23 -7.40 -9.43 4.49
CA GLU A 23 -8.34 -8.51 5.13
C GLU A 23 -8.54 -7.22 4.33
N LEU A 24 -7.51 -6.76 3.64
CA LEU A 24 -7.65 -5.63 2.71
C LEU A 24 -8.54 -6.00 1.52
N ALA A 25 -8.43 -7.23 1.00
CA ALA A 25 -9.33 -7.71 -0.06
C ALA A 25 -10.80 -7.76 0.38
N LYS A 26 -11.06 -7.93 1.68
CA LYS A 26 -12.41 -7.87 2.28
C LYS A 26 -12.88 -6.45 2.59
N GLY A 27 -12.02 -5.44 2.47
CA GLY A 27 -12.33 -4.05 2.83
C GLY A 27 -12.27 -3.76 4.33
N THR A 28 -11.62 -4.62 5.12
CA THR A 28 -11.47 -4.42 6.56
C THR A 28 -10.63 -3.17 6.86
N SER A 29 -11.02 -2.40 7.89
CA SER A 29 -10.31 -1.18 8.25
C SER A 29 -8.92 -1.47 8.84
N PHE A 30 -7.95 -0.56 8.64
CA PHE A 30 -6.63 -0.71 9.27
C PHE A 30 -6.69 -0.78 10.80
N LYS A 31 -7.70 -0.17 11.42
CA LYS A 31 -7.87 -0.20 12.87
C LYS A 31 -8.19 -1.61 13.35
N ASP A 32 -9.07 -2.31 12.64
CA ASP A 32 -9.52 -3.65 13.02
C ASP A 32 -8.43 -4.70 12.74
N ILE A 33 -7.75 -4.59 11.60
CA ILE A 33 -6.58 -5.42 11.27
C ILE A 33 -5.48 -5.24 12.33
N ALA A 34 -5.21 -4.00 12.72
CA ALA A 34 -4.19 -3.69 13.71
C ALA A 34 -4.56 -4.19 15.11
N ALA A 35 -5.85 -4.15 15.47
CA ALA A 35 -6.35 -4.70 16.73
C ALA A 35 -6.13 -6.22 16.79
N PHE A 36 -6.41 -6.94 15.70
CA PHE A 36 -6.19 -8.38 15.62
C PHE A 36 -4.71 -8.77 15.77
N LEU A 37 -3.81 -8.04 15.09
CA LEU A 37 -2.37 -8.31 15.12
C LEU A 37 -1.63 -7.70 16.33
N CYS A 38 -2.34 -7.01 17.22
CA CYS A 38 -1.76 -6.23 18.32
C CYS A 38 -0.67 -5.25 17.85
N LYS A 39 -0.94 -4.55 16.74
CA LYS A 39 -0.06 -3.53 16.14
C LYS A 39 -0.70 -2.15 16.21
N ASP A 40 0.12 -1.11 16.04
CA ASP A 40 -0.41 0.22 15.80
C ASP A 40 -0.94 0.30 14.35
N PRO A 41 -2.10 0.93 14.08
CA PRO A 41 -2.63 1.09 12.73
C PRO A 41 -1.65 1.74 11.74
N THR A 42 -0.74 2.58 12.23
CA THR A 42 0.33 3.17 11.40
C THR A 42 1.36 2.15 10.97
N THR A 43 1.60 1.07 11.72
CA THR A 43 2.45 -0.05 11.30
C THR A 43 1.83 -0.76 10.09
N ILE A 44 0.53 -1.05 10.13
CA ILE A 44 -0.20 -1.64 9.00
C ILE A 44 -0.15 -0.69 7.79
N SER A 45 -0.39 0.60 8.00
CA SER A 45 -0.31 1.61 6.93
C SER A 45 1.08 1.70 6.28
N LYS A 46 2.15 1.60 7.08
CA LYS A 46 3.54 1.62 6.58
C LYS A 46 3.84 0.37 5.76
N GLU A 47 3.45 -0.82 6.25
CA GLU A 47 3.61 -2.09 5.55
C GLU A 47 2.93 -2.03 4.17
N VAL A 48 1.64 -1.65 4.15
CA VAL A 48 0.88 -1.54 2.90
C VAL A 48 1.51 -0.53 1.95
N ARG A 49 2.00 0.62 2.45
CA ARG A 49 2.65 1.63 1.60
C ARG A 49 3.98 1.16 1.02
N ALA A 50 4.76 0.39 1.78
CA ALA A 50 6.05 -0.13 1.35
C ALA A 50 5.90 -1.24 0.29
N HIS A 51 4.82 -2.01 0.36
CA HIS A 51 4.59 -3.18 -0.49
C HIS A 51 3.51 -3.00 -1.56
N ARG A 52 2.74 -1.90 -1.54
CA ARG A 52 1.83 -1.59 -2.65
C ARG A 52 2.65 -1.37 -3.92
N ILE A 53 2.29 -2.09 -4.98
CA ILE A 53 2.77 -1.77 -6.31
C ILE A 53 2.10 -0.46 -6.71
N SER A 54 2.82 0.66 -6.59
CA SER A 54 2.28 1.95 -6.97
C SER A 54 2.15 2.03 -8.49
N ASP A 55 0.95 2.35 -8.99
CA ASP A 55 0.72 2.73 -10.38
C ASP A 55 1.55 3.95 -10.82
N TRP A 56 2.20 4.66 -9.89
CA TRP A 56 3.20 5.69 -10.21
C TRP A 56 4.29 5.18 -11.15
N TYR A 57 4.68 3.91 -11.02
CA TYR A 57 5.66 3.30 -11.90
C TYR A 57 5.13 3.10 -13.32
N HIS A 58 3.80 3.03 -13.52
CA HIS A 58 3.18 2.90 -14.85
C HIS A 58 2.57 4.21 -15.39
N LYS A 59 2.36 5.21 -14.52
CA LYS A 59 1.79 6.52 -14.86
C LYS A 59 2.81 7.63 -14.65
N GLY A 60 3.96 7.49 -15.31
CA GLY A 60 4.87 8.60 -15.44
C GLY A 60 4.36 9.64 -16.44
N THR A 61 4.69 10.91 -16.23
CA THR A 61 4.56 11.94 -17.27
C THR A 61 5.28 11.51 -18.56
N PHE A 62 5.03 12.22 -19.66
CA PHE A 62 5.71 11.97 -20.95
C PHE A 62 7.24 11.95 -20.84
N TYR A 63 7.82 12.55 -19.79
CA TYR A 63 9.26 12.63 -19.56
C TYR A 63 9.80 11.56 -18.59
N ASN A 64 8.94 10.79 -17.91
CA ASN A 64 9.38 9.72 -17.03
C ASN A 64 9.89 8.52 -17.86
N SER A 65 11.18 8.19 -17.75
CA SER A 65 11.82 7.05 -18.42
C SER A 65 11.23 5.67 -18.05
N LYS A 66 10.41 5.62 -16.99
CA LYS A 66 9.70 4.42 -16.50
C LYS A 66 8.24 4.38 -16.92
N ASN A 67 7.76 5.24 -17.82
CA ASN A 67 6.39 5.10 -18.34
C ASN A 67 6.34 3.99 -19.40
N PHE A 68 5.72 2.85 -19.03
CA PHE A 68 5.55 1.67 -19.90
C PHE A 68 4.29 1.72 -20.79
N CYS A 69 3.63 2.88 -20.92
CA CYS A 69 2.45 3.01 -21.77
C CYS A 69 2.82 2.78 -23.24
N ILE A 70 2.13 1.82 -23.88
CA ILE A 70 2.34 1.49 -25.30
C ILE A 70 2.09 2.68 -26.24
N HIS A 71 1.28 3.65 -25.82
CA HIS A 71 0.97 4.85 -26.59
C HIS A 71 1.88 6.03 -26.25
N ARG A 72 2.92 5.84 -25.43
CA ARG A 72 3.77 6.93 -24.93
C ARG A 72 4.28 7.86 -26.02
N TYR A 73 4.65 7.38 -27.20
CA TYR A 73 5.19 8.23 -28.27
C TYR A 73 4.13 8.84 -29.21
N HIS A 74 2.88 8.37 -29.13
CA HIS A 74 1.81 8.76 -30.06
C HIS A 74 0.60 9.41 -29.37
N CYS A 75 0.53 9.33 -28.04
CA CYS A 75 -0.52 9.92 -27.25
C CYS A 75 -0.45 11.45 -27.33
N LYS A 76 -1.50 12.08 -27.87
CA LYS A 76 -1.61 13.55 -27.95
C LYS A 76 -2.24 14.17 -26.70
N LYS A 77 -2.52 13.38 -25.65
CA LYS A 77 -3.08 13.91 -24.40
C LYS A 77 -2.03 14.73 -23.66
N THR A 78 -2.22 16.04 -23.64
CA THR A 78 -1.53 16.96 -22.75
C THR A 78 -2.29 17.03 -21.41
N ASN A 79 -1.58 17.09 -20.28
CA ASN A 79 -2.17 17.26 -18.93
C ASN A 79 -3.08 16.10 -18.47
N ALA A 80 -2.58 14.87 -18.53
CA ALA A 80 -3.18 13.77 -17.76
C ALA A 80 -2.82 13.95 -16.28
N LEU A 81 -3.70 14.64 -15.53
CA LEU A 81 -3.71 14.66 -14.07
C LEU A 81 -3.99 13.25 -13.51
#